data_AF-A0A967P8H2-F1
#
_entry.id   AF-A0A967P8H2-F1
#
_cell.length_a   1.000
_cell.length_b   1.000
_cell.length_c   1.000
_cell.angle_alpha   90.00
_cell.angle_beta   90.00
_cell.angle_gamma   90.00
#
_symmetry.space_group_name_H-M   'P 1'
#
loop_
_entity.id
_entity.type
_entity.pdbx_description
1 polymer ?
#
loop_
_entity_poly.entity_id
_entity_poly.type
_entity_poly.pdbx_seq_one_letter_code
_entity_poly.pdbx_strand_id
1 'polypeptide(L)' 'MQKKLTISIDETVYKGLYERIGSRKISKFIEDLVRPHVLNKDLDQSYKQMSRDTQ' A
#
# COMPACT_ATOMS: atom_id res chain seq x y z
N MET A 1 3.56 -13.63 2.35
CA MET A 1 2.28 -14.13 1.77
C MET A 1 1.68 -12.99 0.95
N GLN A 2 1.27 -13.22 -0.31
CA GLN A 2 0.63 -12.19 -1.13
C GLN A 2 -0.89 -12.36 -1.08
N LYS A 3 -1.62 -11.25 -0.97
CA LYS A 3 -3.10 -11.20 -1.02
C LYS A 3 -3.52 -10.29 -2.16
N LYS A 4 -4.52 -10.70 -2.94
CA LYS A 4 -5.08 -9.87 -4.00
C LYS A 4 -6.03 -8.85 -3.39
N LEU A 5 -5.76 -7.57 -3.65
CA LEU A 5 -6.61 -6.45 -3.25
C LEU A 5 -7.28 -5.87 -4.50
N THR A 6 -8.59 -5.71 -4.46
CA THR A 6 -9.35 -5.01 -5.51
C THR A 6 -9.60 -3.59 -5.04
N ILE A 7 -9.06 -2.60 -5.74
CA ILE A 7 -9.28 -1.18 -5.47
C ILE A 7 -9.89 -0.52 -6.70
N SER A 8 -10.76 0.47 -6.48
CA SER A 8 -11.23 1.35 -7.53
C SER A 8 -10.24 2.49 -7.70
N ILE A 9 -9.81 2.74 -8.93
CA ILE A 9 -8.96 3.88 -9.28
C ILE A 9 -9.57 4.60 -10.48
N ASP A 10 -9.19 5.86 -10.67
CA ASP A 10 -9.60 6.62 -11.83
C ASP A 10 -9.10 5.98 -13.14
N GLU A 11 -9.92 6.04 -14.19
CA GLU A 11 -9.63 5.40 -15.49
C GLU A 11 -8.37 5.97 -16.13
N THR A 12 -8.14 7.29 -16.03
CA THR A 12 -6.97 7.94 -16.62
C THR A 12 -5.69 7.48 -15.92
N VAL A 13 -5.77 7.26 -14.61
CA VAL A 13 -4.67 6.72 -13.80
C VAL A 13 -4.43 5.26 -14.14
N TYR A 14 -5.47 4.44 -14.29
CA TYR A 14 -5.34 3.04 -14.71
C TYR A 14 -4.65 2.94 -16.07
N LYS A 15 -5.08 3.74 -17.04
CA LYS A 15 -4.48 3.77 -18.37
C LYS A 15 -3.01 4.20 -18.32
N GLY A 16 -2.71 5.27 -17.57
CA GLY A 16 -1.33 5.73 -17.38
C GLY A 16 -0.43 4.68 -16.72
N LEU A 17 -0.93 3.95 -15.73
CA LEU A 17 -0.21 2.82 -15.11
C LEU A 17 0.01 1.69 -16.12
N TYR A 18 -1.00 1.36 -16.91
CA TYR A 18 -0.91 0.31 -17.91
C TYR A 18 0.10 0.64 -19.01
N GLU A 19 0.08 1.85 -19.54
CA GLU A 19 0.97 2.30 -20.63
C GLU A 19 2.41 2.49 -20.14
N ARG A 20 2.62 3.08 -18.95
CA ARG A 20 3.96 3.47 -18.47
C ARG A 20 4.67 2.39 -17.68
N ILE A 21 3.94 1.61 -16.89
CA ILE A 21 4.51 0.58 -15.98
C ILE A 21 4.35 -0.82 -16.55
N GLY A 22 3.26 -1.07 -17.29
CA GLY A 22 2.94 -2.35 -17.90
C GLY A 22 2.22 -3.30 -16.95
N SER A 23 1.24 -4.05 -17.48
CA SER A 23 0.27 -4.87 -16.74
C SER A 23 0.86 -5.80 -15.66
N ARG A 24 2.04 -6.40 -15.89
CA ARG A 24 2.67 -7.33 -14.93
C ARG A 24 3.39 -6.63 -13.76
N LYS A 25 3.67 -5.34 -13.87
CA LYS A 25 4.44 -4.58 -12.87
C LYS A 25 3.59 -3.63 -12.04
N ILE A 26 2.33 -3.38 -12.42
CA ILE A 26 1.43 -2.46 -11.69
C ILE A 26 1.27 -2.88 -10.23
N SER A 27 0.99 -4.16 -9.95
CA SER A 27 0.82 -4.63 -8.57
C SER A 27 2.06 -4.39 -7.71
N LYS A 28 3.26 -4.67 -8.25
CA LYS A 28 4.52 -4.44 -7.53
C LYS A 28 4.81 -2.95 -7.35
N PHE A 29 4.52 -2.13 -8.36
CA PHE A 29 4.68 -0.68 -8.30
C PHE A 29 3.80 -0.04 -7.22
N ILE A 30 2.52 -0.42 -7.18
CA ILE A 30 1.59 0.06 -6.15
C ILE A 30 2.04 -0.45 -4.77
N GLU A 31 2.45 -1.70 -4.65
CA GLU A 31 2.97 -2.26 -3.39
C GLU A 31 4.18 -1.47 -2.87
N ASP A 32 5.20 -1.23 -3.71
CA ASP A 32 6.39 -0.46 -3.32
C ASP A 32 6.06 0.99 -2.92
N LEU A 33 5.05 1.60 -3.54
CA LEU A 33 4.59 2.94 -3.20
C LEU A 33 3.82 2.98 -1.88
N VAL A 34 2.93 2.00 -1.64
CA VAL A 34 2.07 1.95 -0.45
C VAL A 34 2.82 1.45 0.78
N ARG A 35 3.81 0.55 0.60
CA ARG A 35 4.59 -0.06 1.67
C ARG A 35 5.17 0.92 2.70
N PRO A 36 5.87 2.01 2.33
CA PRO A 36 6.38 2.98 3.30
C PRO A 36 5.26 3.76 4.01
N HIS A 37 4.06 3.86 3.46
CA HIS A 37 2.96 4.59 4.09
C HIS A 37 2.18 3.75 5.09
N VAL A 38 2.17 2.43 4.91
CA VAL A 38 1.50 1.48 5.81
C VAL A 38 2.49 1.01 6.88
N LEU A 39 3.62 0.43 6.48
CA LEU A 39 4.57 -0.18 7.42
C LEU A 39 5.34 0.84 8.27
N ASN A 40 5.66 2.05 7.76
CA ASN A 40 6.31 3.06 8.61
C ASN A 40 5.32 3.69 9.60
N LYS A 41 4.01 3.63 9.34
CA LYS A 41 3.00 4.03 10.33
C LYS A 41 2.77 2.95 11.38
N ASP A 42 2.92 1.67 11.02
CA ASP A 42 2.74 0.56 11.96
C ASP A 42 3.76 0.58 13.11
N LEU A 43 4.99 1.04 12.90
CA LEU A 43 5.94 1.22 14.01
C LEU A 43 5.47 2.29 15.01
N ASP A 44 4.94 3.41 14.53
CA ASP A 44 4.43 4.51 15.38
C ASP A 44 3.10 4.13 16.08
N GLN A 45 2.23 3.37 15.40
CA GLN A 45 0.97 2.89 15.96
C GLN A 45 1.18 1.74 16.96
N SER A 46 2.12 0.83 16.72
CA SER A 46 2.41 -0.28 17.65
C SER A 46 2.96 0.24 18.99
N TYR A 47 3.77 1.31 18.97
CA TYR A 47 4.19 2.01 20.20
C TYR A 47 3.03 2.70 20.93
N LYS A 48 2.08 3.30 20.20
CA LYS A 48 0.88 3.90 20.80
C LYS A 48 -0.08 2.87 21.38
N GLN A 49 -0.15 1.67 20.80
CA GLN A 49 -1.02 0.60 21.28
C GLN A 49 -0.43 -0.13 22.49
N MET A 50 0.90 -0.30 22.55
CA MET A 50 1.60 -0.78 23.77
C MET A 50 1.51 0.22 24.93
N SER A 51 1.42 1.53 24.66
CA SER A 51 1.23 2.56 25.70
C SER A 51 -0.19 2.61 26.30
N ARG A 52 -1.12 1.78 25.83
CA ARG A 52 -2.51 1.72 26.34
C ARG A 52 -2.80 0.49 27.19
N ASP A 53 -1.84 -0.41 27.35
CA ASP A 53 -1.97 -1.62 28.17
C ASP A 53 -1.36 -1.47 29.57
N THR A 54 -0.90 -0.25 29.94
CA THR A 54 -0.23 0.02 31.23
C THR A 54 -0.89 1.13 32.04
N GLN A 55 -2.23 1.20 32.04
CA GLN A 55 -2.95 2.00 33.04
C GLN A 55 -3.97 1.15 33.79
#